data_AF-A0A060PUJ7-F1
#
_entry.id   AF-A0A060PUJ7-F1
#
_cell.length_a   1.000
_cell.length_b   1.000
_cell.length_c   1.000
_cell.angle_alpha   90.00
_cell.angle_beta   90.00
_cell.angle_gamma   90.00
#
_symmetry.space_group_name_H-M   'P 1'
#
loop_
_entity.id
_entity.type
_entity.pdbx_description
1 polymer ?
#
loop_
_entity_poly.entity_id
_entity_poly.type
_entity_poly.pdbx_seq_one_letter_code
_entity_poly.pdbx_strand_id
1 'polypeptide(L)'
;HIANGMYGLILVEPPEGLPRVDREYYVMQGDFYTAGGYHEKGLQAFDVQKAIDEKPTYVLFNGAEGSLTGKNALHAEVGQKIRIFVGNGGPNLVSSFHVIGAIFDRVYREGGSAVEADVQTTLIPAGGAAIVEFTARVPGEYAMVDH
;
A
#
# COMPACT_ATOMS: atom_id res chain seq x y z
N HIS A 1 14.75 -13.28 -0.60
CA HIS A 1 15.13 -11.89 -0.93
C HIS A 1 13.91 -10.97 -0.85
N ILE A 2 12.94 -11.09 -1.76
CA ILE A 2 11.71 -10.27 -1.76
C ILE A 2 11.00 -10.31 -0.40
N ALA A 3 10.71 -11.52 0.12
CA ALA A 3 10.08 -11.72 1.44
C ALA A 3 10.87 -11.14 2.64
N ASN A 4 12.13 -10.75 2.46
CA ASN A 4 12.94 -10.06 3.48
C ASN A 4 12.92 -8.53 3.29
N GLY A 5 12.03 -7.99 2.46
CA GLY A 5 11.84 -6.55 2.26
C GLY A 5 12.65 -5.93 1.11
N MET A 6 13.22 -6.73 0.21
CA MET A 6 14.04 -6.21 -0.91
C MET A 6 13.18 -5.79 -2.10
N TYR A 7 12.41 -4.71 -1.94
CA TYR A 7 11.55 -4.13 -2.98
C TYR A 7 11.33 -2.62 -2.77
N GLY A 8 10.87 -1.93 -3.81
CA GLY A 8 10.55 -0.50 -3.77
C GLY A 8 9.83 -0.07 -5.04
N LEU A 9 9.55 1.23 -5.16
CA LEU A 9 8.98 1.83 -6.37
C LEU A 9 9.94 2.82 -7.02
N ILE A 10 9.88 2.86 -8.35
CA ILE A 10 10.43 3.93 -9.17
C ILE A 10 9.29 4.53 -9.98
N LEU A 11 9.10 5.85 -9.88
CA LEU A 11 8.18 6.59 -10.73
C LEU A 11 8.94 7.11 -11.94
N VAL A 12 8.40 6.83 -13.13
CA VAL A 12 8.87 7.43 -14.38
C VAL A 12 7.76 8.34 -14.87
N GLU A 13 7.94 9.66 -14.69
CA GLU A 13 6.95 10.64 -15.10
C GLU A 13 6.82 10.72 -16.63
N PRO A 14 5.61 10.99 -17.15
CA PRO A 14 5.46 11.36 -18.55
C PRO A 14 6.15 12.72 -18.81
N PRO A 15 6.51 13.06 -20.07
CA PRO A 15 7.23 14.31 -20.38
C PRO A 15 6.56 15.59 -19.86
N GLU A 16 5.22 15.60 -19.81
CA GLU A 16 4.42 16.71 -19.29
C GLU A 16 4.29 16.76 -17.76
N GLY A 17 4.78 15.73 -17.06
CA GLY A 17 4.65 15.53 -15.63
C GLY A 17 3.25 15.06 -15.20
N LEU A 18 3.10 14.69 -13.93
CA LEU A 18 1.79 14.33 -13.38
C LEU A 18 0.93 15.58 -13.04
N PRO A 19 -0.41 15.47 -13.08
CA PRO A 19 -1.27 16.53 -12.57
C PRO A 19 -0.90 16.91 -11.13
N ARG A 20 -0.95 18.20 -10.79
CA ARG A 20 -0.61 18.64 -9.43
C ARG A 20 -1.61 18.12 -8.40
N VAL A 21 -1.07 17.80 -7.22
CA VAL A 21 -1.80 17.44 -6.00
C VAL A 21 -1.14 18.15 -4.82
N ASP A 22 -1.82 18.23 -3.68
CA ASP A 22 -1.29 18.90 -2.49
C ASP A 22 -0.37 17.99 -1.67
N ARG A 23 -0.63 16.68 -1.69
CA ARG A 23 0.14 15.66 -0.97
C ARG A 23 0.39 14.44 -1.85
N GLU A 24 1.63 13.96 -1.81
CA GLU A 24 2.03 12.69 -2.41
C GLU A 24 2.60 11.77 -1.33
N TYR A 25 2.16 10.51 -1.32
CA TYR A 25 2.64 9.50 -0.38
C TYR A 25 3.12 8.23 -1.08
N TYR A 26 4.10 7.58 -0.46
CA TYR A 26 4.60 6.27 -0.85
C TYR A 26 4.16 5.23 0.17
N VAL A 27 3.46 4.19 -0.32
CA VAL A 27 2.99 3.07 0.48
C VAL A 27 3.29 1.78 -0.28
N MET A 28 3.81 0.77 0.41
CA MET A 28 4.06 -0.52 -0.20
C MET A 28 3.65 -1.66 0.73
N GLN A 29 2.75 -2.52 0.22
CA GLN A 29 2.35 -3.75 0.90
C GLN A 29 3.43 -4.82 0.72
N GLY A 30 3.62 -5.65 1.73
CA GLY A 30 4.30 -6.93 1.60
C GLY A 30 3.79 -7.97 2.60
N ASP A 31 3.86 -9.23 2.19
CA ASP A 31 3.55 -10.40 3.00
C ASP A 31 4.85 -11.03 3.55
N PHE A 32 4.90 -11.25 4.86
CA PHE A 32 6.09 -11.67 5.61
C PHE A 32 5.87 -12.99 6.34
N TYR A 33 6.92 -13.81 6.34
CA TYR A 33 6.85 -15.22 6.74
C TYR A 33 7.84 -15.49 7.86
N THR A 34 7.36 -15.50 9.10
CA THR A 34 8.19 -15.75 10.29
C THR A 34 8.06 -17.19 10.75
N ALA A 35 9.11 -17.76 11.34
CA ALA A 35 9.07 -19.09 11.95
C ALA A 35 8.01 -19.16 13.06
N GLY A 36 8.04 -18.21 14.00
CA GLY A 36 7.04 -18.08 15.07
C GLY A 36 5.66 -17.61 14.57
N GLY A 37 4.69 -17.64 15.48
CA GLY A 37 3.35 -17.11 15.27
C GLY A 37 3.28 -15.58 15.27
N TYR A 38 2.12 -15.04 14.89
CA TYR A 38 1.87 -13.60 14.98
C TYR A 38 1.97 -13.14 16.45
N HIS A 39 2.69 -12.02 16.67
CA HIS A 39 3.10 -11.48 17.98
C HIS A 39 4.00 -12.39 18.84
N GLU A 40 4.57 -13.46 18.28
CA GLU A 40 5.56 -14.23 19.00
C GLU A 40 6.83 -13.40 19.22
N LYS A 41 7.18 -13.20 20.50
CA LYS A 41 8.28 -12.32 20.90
C LYS A 41 9.65 -12.87 20.47
N GLY A 42 10.60 -11.97 20.28
CA GLY A 42 11.99 -12.29 19.97
C GLY A 42 12.34 -12.07 18.49
N LEU A 43 13.60 -12.35 18.14
CA LEU A 43 14.05 -12.28 16.75
C LEU A 43 13.45 -13.45 15.98
N GLN A 44 12.62 -13.13 14.98
CA GLN A 44 11.97 -14.12 14.14
C GLN A 44 12.80 -14.40 12.89
N ALA A 45 13.11 -15.68 12.63
CA ALA A 45 13.72 -16.12 11.39
C ALA A 45 12.69 -16.23 10.26
N PHE A 46 13.15 -16.14 9.01
CA PHE A 46 12.31 -16.37 7.83
C PHE A 46 11.90 -17.84 7.72
N ASP A 47 10.63 -18.10 7.43
CA ASP A 47 10.07 -19.43 7.20
C ASP A 47 9.77 -19.63 5.70
N VAL A 48 10.61 -20.44 5.06
CA VAL A 48 10.49 -20.74 3.63
C VAL A 48 9.26 -21.58 3.30
N GLN A 49 8.81 -22.46 4.19
CA GLN A 49 7.67 -23.32 3.92
C GLN A 49 6.37 -22.52 3.97
N LYS A 50 6.22 -21.64 4.97
CA LYS A 50 5.08 -20.70 5.01
C LYS A 50 5.04 -19.80 3.77
N ALA A 51 6.21 -19.39 3.27
CA ALA A 51 6.32 -18.61 2.04
C ALA A 51 5.87 -19.37 0.79
N ILE A 52 6.27 -20.64 0.64
CA ILE A 52 5.83 -21.50 -0.47
C ILE A 52 4.32 -21.79 -0.40
N ASP A 53 3.80 -21.98 0.81
CA ASP A 53 2.39 -22.26 1.06
C ASP A 53 1.49 -21.00 0.97
N GLU A 54 2.06 -19.82 0.75
CA GLU A 54 1.35 -18.53 0.76
C GLU A 54 0.58 -18.26 2.06
N LYS A 55 1.16 -18.66 3.21
CA LYS A 55 0.60 -18.47 4.56
C LYS A 55 1.42 -17.46 5.36
N PRO A 56 1.29 -16.15 5.08
CA PRO A 56 2.07 -15.15 5.78
C PRO A 56 1.68 -15.05 7.25
N THR A 57 2.66 -14.73 8.09
CA THR A 57 2.40 -14.38 9.49
C THR A 57 1.99 -12.91 9.61
N TYR A 58 2.50 -12.05 8.73
CA TYR A 58 2.18 -10.63 8.71
C TYR A 58 1.92 -10.16 7.27
N VAL A 59 0.94 -9.28 7.09
CA VAL A 59 0.74 -8.49 5.87
C VAL A 59 0.81 -7.03 6.29
N LEU A 60 1.78 -6.29 5.75
CA LEU A 60 2.20 -5.00 6.30
C LEU A 60 2.33 -3.95 5.22
N PHE A 61 1.87 -2.73 5.53
CA PHE A 61 2.34 -1.54 4.82
C PHE A 61 3.70 -1.10 5.40
N ASN A 62 4.64 -0.76 4.52
CA ASN A 62 5.96 -0.20 4.86
C ASN A 62 6.76 -1.01 5.91
N GLY A 63 6.66 -2.34 5.85
CA GLY A 63 7.61 -3.28 6.45
C GLY A 63 7.53 -3.50 7.96
N ALA A 64 6.62 -2.82 8.68
CA ALA A 64 6.40 -3.04 10.10
C ALA A 64 4.93 -2.79 10.48
N GLU A 65 4.44 -3.54 11.47
CA GLU A 65 3.15 -3.25 12.06
C GLU A 65 3.18 -1.87 12.73
N GLY A 66 2.19 -1.03 12.40
CA GLY A 66 2.12 0.35 12.89
C GLY A 66 3.12 1.32 12.24
N SER A 67 3.83 0.93 11.17
CA SER A 67 4.79 1.77 10.44
C SER A 67 4.22 3.14 10.04
N LEU A 68 2.92 3.20 9.71
CA LEU A 68 2.17 4.38 9.26
C LEU A 68 1.03 4.76 10.23
N THR A 69 1.18 4.49 11.52
CA THR A 69 0.15 4.77 12.53
C THR A 69 0.65 5.70 13.64
N GLY A 70 -0.29 6.28 14.40
CA GLY A 70 0.01 7.15 15.53
C GLY A 70 0.88 8.33 15.10
N LYS A 71 2.04 8.50 15.74
CA LYS A 71 2.99 9.57 15.41
C LYS A 71 3.59 9.49 13.99
N ASN A 72 3.51 8.33 13.34
CA ASN A 72 4.01 8.10 11.98
C ASN A 72 2.89 8.16 10.93
N ALA A 73 1.67 8.56 11.32
CA ALA A 73 0.54 8.63 10.41
C ALA A 73 0.78 9.63 9.27
N LEU A 74 0.17 9.35 8.12
CA LEU A 74 0.15 10.29 7.00
C LEU A 74 -0.83 11.43 7.31
N HIS A 75 -0.46 12.67 7.00
CA HIS A 75 -1.20 13.87 7.39
C HIS A 75 -1.59 14.76 6.20
N ALA A 76 -2.89 14.91 5.99
CA ALA A 76 -3.46 15.87 5.05
C ALA A 76 -4.49 16.77 5.75
N GLU A 77 -4.76 17.93 5.16
CA GLU A 77 -5.81 18.85 5.61
C GLU A 77 -7.08 18.70 4.78
N VAL A 78 -8.23 19.06 5.36
CA VAL A 78 -9.50 19.08 4.63
C VAL A 78 -9.37 19.99 3.41
N GLY A 79 -9.81 19.50 2.25
CA GLY A 79 -9.71 20.16 0.96
C GLY A 79 -8.46 19.79 0.15
N GLN A 80 -7.45 19.15 0.75
CA GLN A 80 -6.25 18.74 0.02
C GLN A 80 -6.53 17.53 -0.87
N LYS A 81 -6.01 17.60 -2.10
CA LYS A 81 -5.93 16.48 -3.04
C LYS A 81 -4.70 15.63 -2.71
N ILE A 82 -4.92 14.35 -2.49
CA ILE A 82 -3.91 13.37 -2.08
C ILE A 82 -3.69 12.41 -3.24
N ARG A 83 -2.43 12.12 -3.56
CA ARG A 83 -2.02 10.99 -4.41
C ARG A 83 -1.22 10.00 -3.58
N ILE A 84 -1.53 8.71 -3.71
CA ILE A 84 -0.74 7.64 -3.10
C ILE A 84 -0.21 6.75 -4.21
N PHE A 85 1.11 6.58 -4.24
CA PHE A 85 1.80 5.55 -5.02
C PHE A 85 1.81 4.28 -4.18
N VAL A 86 0.95 3.33 -4.53
CA VAL A 86 0.73 2.11 -3.75
C VAL A 86 1.34 0.93 -4.49
N GLY A 87 2.45 0.43 -3.98
CA GLY A 87 3.09 -0.78 -4.47
C GLY A 87 2.60 -2.01 -3.73
N ASN A 88 2.69 -3.17 -4.36
CA ASN A 88 2.56 -4.45 -3.69
C ASN A 88 3.81 -5.27 -4.01
N GLY A 89 4.74 -5.34 -3.07
CA GLY A 89 5.97 -6.12 -3.22
C GLY A 89 5.74 -7.63 -3.16
N GLY A 90 4.57 -8.06 -2.65
CA GLY A 90 4.30 -9.46 -2.37
C GLY A 90 5.20 -10.01 -1.25
N PRO A 91 5.76 -11.23 -1.39
CA PRO A 91 5.97 -11.93 -2.66
C PRO A 91 4.73 -12.57 -3.29
N ASN A 92 3.69 -12.89 -2.53
CA ASN A 92 2.63 -13.78 -3.02
C ASN A 92 1.25 -13.14 -3.12
N LEU A 93 0.88 -12.29 -2.15
CA LEU A 93 -0.51 -11.84 -2.06
C LEU A 93 -0.85 -10.76 -3.08
N VAL A 94 -2.10 -10.74 -3.51
CA VAL A 94 -2.74 -9.62 -4.22
C VAL A 94 -3.46 -8.77 -3.17
N SER A 95 -3.29 -7.46 -3.21
CA SER A 95 -3.98 -6.54 -2.30
C SER A 95 -5.33 -6.13 -2.87
N SER A 96 -6.39 -6.26 -2.08
CA SER A 96 -7.66 -5.57 -2.26
C SER A 96 -7.57 -4.19 -1.59
N PHE A 97 -6.77 -3.30 -2.17
CA PHE A 97 -6.41 -2.03 -1.52
C PHE A 97 -7.60 -1.09 -1.37
N HIS A 98 -7.86 -0.68 -0.14
CA HIS A 98 -8.96 0.20 0.24
C HIS A 98 -8.52 1.25 1.27
N VAL A 99 -9.18 2.41 1.27
CA VAL A 99 -9.05 3.43 2.30
C VAL A 99 -10.40 3.64 2.96
N ILE A 100 -10.54 3.14 4.20
CA ILE A 100 -11.77 3.26 4.97
C ILE A 100 -12.10 4.75 5.17
N GLY A 101 -13.30 5.14 4.77
CA GLY A 101 -13.79 6.52 4.83
C GLY A 101 -13.53 7.36 3.58
N ALA A 102 -12.87 6.82 2.56
CA ALA A 102 -12.65 7.48 1.27
C ALA A 102 -13.16 6.67 0.08
N ILE A 103 -13.40 7.37 -1.03
CA ILE A 103 -13.60 6.80 -2.36
C ILE A 103 -12.48 7.36 -3.22
N PHE A 104 -11.86 6.54 -4.06
CA PHE A 104 -10.84 7.00 -4.98
C PHE A 104 -11.50 7.76 -6.13
N ASP A 105 -11.28 9.08 -6.17
CA ASP A 105 -11.74 9.92 -7.28
C ASP A 105 -11.08 9.48 -8.60
N ARG A 106 -9.82 8.97 -8.53
CA ARG A 106 -9.09 8.40 -9.67
C ARG A 106 -8.24 7.21 -9.25
N VAL A 107 -8.24 6.16 -10.07
CA VAL A 107 -7.34 5.00 -9.95
C VAL A 107 -6.64 4.76 -11.29
N TYR A 108 -5.31 4.84 -11.29
CA TYR A 108 -4.46 4.35 -12.37
C TYR A 108 -4.24 2.85 -12.13
N ARG A 109 -5.14 2.03 -12.66
CA ARG A 109 -5.15 0.59 -12.40
C ARG A 109 -3.87 -0.06 -12.87
N GLU A 110 -3.34 -0.95 -12.04
CA GLU A 110 -2.11 -1.70 -12.31
C GLU A 110 -0.91 -0.80 -12.68
N GLY A 111 -0.94 0.48 -12.31
CA GLY A 111 0.10 1.47 -12.61
C GLY A 111 0.11 1.95 -14.06
N GLY A 112 -0.89 1.59 -14.86
CA GLY A 112 -1.02 1.97 -16.26
C GLY A 112 -1.53 3.40 -16.48
N SER A 113 -1.69 3.78 -17.75
CA SER A 113 -2.19 5.11 -18.13
C SER A 113 -3.72 5.26 -18.09
N ALA A 114 -4.46 4.13 -18.06
CA ALA A 114 -5.91 4.14 -17.95
C ALA A 114 -6.36 4.55 -16.55
N VAL A 115 -7.33 5.45 -16.48
CA VAL A 115 -7.88 5.96 -15.22
C VAL A 115 -9.33 5.55 -15.08
N GLU A 116 -9.64 4.88 -13.97
CA GLU A 116 -11.02 4.66 -13.53
C GLU A 116 -11.38 5.68 -12.44
N ALA A 117 -12.65 6.09 -12.41
CA ALA A 117 -13.17 7.05 -11.45
C ALA A 117 -14.15 6.36 -10.48
N ASP A 118 -14.33 6.96 -9.31
CA ASP A 118 -15.31 6.55 -8.30
C ASP A 118 -15.15 5.09 -7.83
N VAL A 119 -13.91 4.67 -7.60
CA VAL A 119 -13.55 3.30 -7.22
C VAL A 119 -13.41 3.20 -5.69
N GLN A 120 -14.06 2.21 -5.08
CA GLN A 120 -13.94 1.97 -3.63
C GLN A 120 -12.66 1.19 -3.27
N THR A 121 -12.34 0.15 -4.04
CA THR A 121 -11.28 -0.81 -3.75
C THR A 121 -10.67 -1.23 -5.07
N THR A 122 -9.35 -1.28 -5.16
CA THR A 122 -8.63 -1.71 -6.37
C THR A 122 -7.75 -2.90 -6.07
N LEU A 123 -7.72 -3.88 -6.99
CA LEU A 123 -6.74 -4.94 -6.93
C LEU A 123 -5.35 -4.40 -7.28
N ILE A 124 -4.34 -4.76 -6.49
CA ILE A 124 -2.93 -4.50 -6.77
C ILE A 124 -2.19 -5.84 -6.83
N PRO A 125 -1.78 -6.29 -8.03
CA PRO A 125 -1.09 -7.58 -8.20
C PRO A 125 0.20 -7.67 -7.37
N ALA A 126 0.62 -8.88 -7.00
CA ALA A 126 1.96 -9.11 -6.45
C ALA A 126 3.03 -8.66 -7.47
N GLY A 127 4.02 -7.87 -7.02
CA GLY A 127 4.99 -7.23 -7.90
C GLY A 127 4.42 -6.07 -8.74
N GLY A 128 3.17 -5.68 -8.50
CA GLY A 128 2.48 -4.60 -9.18
C GLY A 128 2.40 -3.32 -8.36
N ALA A 129 1.75 -2.31 -8.93
CA ALA A 129 1.45 -1.06 -8.27
C ALA A 129 0.13 -0.48 -8.77
N ALA A 130 -0.38 0.53 -8.08
CA ALA A 130 -1.44 1.41 -8.54
C ALA A 130 -1.15 2.84 -8.06
N ILE A 131 -1.76 3.82 -8.73
CA ILE A 131 -1.81 5.19 -8.22
C ILE A 131 -3.27 5.47 -7.89
N VAL A 132 -3.54 5.90 -6.66
CA VAL A 132 -4.88 6.36 -6.25
C VAL A 132 -4.84 7.84 -5.93
N GLU A 133 -5.90 8.56 -6.29
CA GLU A 133 -6.08 9.96 -5.91
C GLU A 133 -7.46 10.16 -5.28
N PHE A 134 -7.50 10.94 -4.21
CA PHE A 134 -8.75 11.40 -3.60
C PHE A 134 -8.57 12.73 -2.88
N THR A 135 -9.66 13.47 -2.68
CA THR A 135 -9.66 14.68 -1.83
C THR A 135 -10.13 14.35 -0.42
N ALA A 136 -9.42 14.83 0.61
CA ALA A 136 -9.87 14.74 1.99
C ALA A 136 -11.05 15.70 2.23
N ARG A 137 -12.27 15.16 2.36
CA ARG A 137 -13.50 15.97 2.46
C ARG A 137 -13.97 16.22 3.89
N VAL A 138 -13.64 15.31 4.81
CA VAL A 138 -14.02 15.40 6.22
C VAL A 138 -12.80 15.21 7.13
N PRO A 139 -12.72 15.89 8.29
CA PRO A 139 -11.66 15.64 9.25
C PRO A 139 -11.84 14.26 9.88
N GLY A 140 -10.75 13.53 10.10
CA GLY A 140 -10.78 12.22 10.73
C GLY A 140 -9.57 11.35 10.38
N GLU A 141 -9.56 10.14 10.92
CA GLU A 141 -8.60 9.10 10.56
C GLU A 141 -9.16 8.24 9.43
N TYR A 142 -8.34 8.01 8.40
CA TYR A 142 -8.66 7.17 7.25
C TYR A 142 -7.69 5.99 7.26
N ALA A 143 -8.21 4.77 7.31
CA ALA A 143 -7.39 3.58 7.46
C ALA A 143 -7.14 2.92 6.11
N MET A 144 -5.87 2.80 5.71
CA MET A 144 -5.46 1.98 4.58
C MET A 144 -5.49 0.50 4.99
N VAL A 145 -6.11 -0.34 4.17
CA VAL A 145 -6.27 -1.77 4.43
C VAL A 145 -6.12 -2.59 3.14
N ASP A 146 -5.74 -3.85 3.33
CA ASP A 146 -6.06 -4.93 2.39
C ASP A 146 -7.39 -5.55 2.85
N HIS A 147 -8.42 -5.51 2.00
CA HIS A 147 -9.82 -5.81 2.37
C HIS A 147 -10.26 -7.25 2.05
#